data_AF-A0A0L6U7X0-F1
#
_entry.id   AF-A0A0L6U7X0-F1
#
_cell.length_a   1.000
_cell.length_b   1.000
_cell.length_c   1.000
_cell.angle_alpha   90.00
_cell.angle_beta   90.00
_cell.angle_gamma   90.00
#
_symmetry.space_group_name_H-M   'P 1'
#
loop_
_entity.id
_entity.type
_entity.pdbx_description
1 polymer ?
#
loop_
_entity_poly.entity_id
_entity_poly.type
_entity_poly.pdbx_seq_one_letter_code
_entity_poly.pdbx_strand_id
1 'polypeptide(L)'
;QHKYILKIVDGYTQFVTASPLTTKLEVFATLSQAIEIEAKWLGYYPSNVIRQRFSDEYTPQQNGLAERFNRTVIESLQTVILDSGLKPNLWNEVLSSCVLALNQIPTHRSKKLPYKPFKNVSIPLDFFKPNPMAVLSSQKKSKLEQRGDFGKWIGLNAELKSC
;
A
#
# COMPACT_ATOMS: atom_id res chain seq x y z
N GLN A 1 -15.61 -9.25 -2.17
CA GLN A 1 -14.49 -9.45 -1.24
C GLN A 1 -13.18 -9.42 -2.03
N HIS A 2 -12.17 -8.67 -1.57
CA HIS A 2 -10.88 -8.60 -2.26
C HIS A 2 -10.17 -9.95 -2.23
N LYS A 3 -9.51 -10.31 -3.33
CA LYS A 3 -8.82 -11.59 -3.52
C LYS A 3 -7.40 -11.44 -4.09
N TYR A 4 -7.11 -10.31 -4.71
CA TYR A 4 -5.85 -10.07 -5.42
C TYR A 4 -5.20 -8.79 -4.93
N ILE A 5 -3.89 -8.68 -5.11
CA ILE A 5 -3.12 -7.49 -4.79
C ILE A 5 -2.39 -7.06 -6.06
N LEU A 6 -2.71 -5.87 -6.57
CA LEU A 6 -1.89 -5.21 -7.59
C LEU A 6 -0.73 -4.52 -6.89
N LYS A 7 0.50 -4.86 -7.27
CA LYS A 7 1.72 -4.22 -6.74
C LYS A 7 2.42 -3.49 -7.86
N ILE A 8 2.89 -2.29 -7.56
CA ILE A 8 3.70 -1.49 -8.47
C ILE A 8 4.98 -1.15 -7.72
N VAL A 9 6.11 -1.40 -8.35
CA VAL A 9 7.44 -1.15 -7.77
C VAL A 9 8.19 -0.23 -8.73
N ASP A 10 8.67 0.90 -8.22
CA ASP A 10 9.54 1.79 -8.98
C ASP A 10 10.96 1.21 -9.05
N GLY A 11 11.48 1.03 -10.26
CA GLY A 11 12.81 0.44 -10.48
C GLY A 11 13.98 1.32 -10.02
N TYR A 12 13.76 2.63 -9.89
CA TYR A 12 14.80 3.59 -9.51
C TYR A 12 14.89 3.76 -7.99
N THR A 13 13.80 4.19 -7.35
CA THR A 13 13.71 4.45 -5.90
C THR A 13 13.41 3.21 -5.08
N GLN A 14 12.91 2.13 -5.70
CA GLN A 14 12.35 0.95 -5.03
C GLN A 14 11.11 1.25 -4.19
N PHE A 15 10.42 2.35 -4.46
CA PHE A 15 9.13 2.67 -3.87
C PHE A 15 8.08 1.63 -4.31
N VAL A 16 7.26 1.18 -3.37
CA VAL A 16 6.21 0.20 -3.61
C VAL A 16 4.84 0.79 -3.34
N THR A 17 3.87 0.50 -4.20
CA THR A 17 2.45 0.67 -3.90
C THR A 17 1.74 -0.67 -4.02
N ALA A 18 0.67 -0.85 -3.26
CA ALA A 18 -0.18 -2.02 -3.39
C ALA A 18 -1.66 -1.65 -3.24
N SER A 19 -2.48 -2.16 -4.16
CA SER A 19 -3.92 -1.91 -4.19
C SER A 19 -4.69 -3.24 -4.13
N PRO A 20 -5.66 -3.38 -3.21
CA PRO A 20 -6.47 -4.57 -3.12
C PRO A 20 -7.49 -4.62 -4.27
N LEU A 21 -7.59 -5.76 -4.95
CA LEU A 21 -8.48 -5.99 -6.08
C LEU A 21 -9.46 -7.13 -5.79
N THR A 22 -10.67 -7.03 -6.33
CA THR A 22 -11.65 -8.12 -6.26
C THR A 22 -11.48 -9.11 -7.40
N THR A 23 -11.12 -8.61 -8.59
CA THR A 23 -10.90 -9.42 -9.79
C THR A 23 -9.65 -8.98 -10.55
N LYS A 24 -9.08 -9.87 -11.37
CA LYS A 24 -7.93 -9.53 -12.23
C LYS A 24 -8.29 -8.56 -13.37
N LEU A 25 -9.58 -8.41 -13.69
CA LEU A 25 -10.05 -7.49 -14.74
C LEU A 25 -9.89 -6.02 -14.32
N GLU A 26 -9.90 -5.74 -13.03
CA GLU A 26 -9.74 -4.39 -12.48
C GLU A 26 -8.31 -3.85 -12.66
N VAL A 27 -7.32 -4.71 -12.93
CA VAL A 27 -5.89 -4.34 -12.98
C VAL A 27 -5.64 -3.14 -13.87
N PHE A 28 -6.21 -3.12 -15.08
CA PHE A 28 -5.95 -2.03 -16.04
C PHE A 28 -6.55 -0.71 -15.56
N ALA A 29 -7.77 -0.73 -15.02
CA ALA A 29 -8.44 0.45 -14.51
C ALA A 29 -7.70 1.02 -13.29
N THR A 30 -7.33 0.16 -12.33
CA THR A 30 -6.60 0.56 -11.13
C THR A 30 -5.20 1.08 -11.46
N LEU A 31 -4.50 0.43 -12.39
CA LEU A 31 -3.18 0.87 -12.84
C LEU A 31 -3.26 2.25 -13.50
N SER A 32 -4.23 2.44 -14.40
CA SER A 32 -4.44 3.73 -15.08
C SER A 32 -4.73 4.84 -14.09
N GLN A 33 -5.62 4.58 -13.12
CA GLN A 33 -5.95 5.52 -12.07
C GLN A 33 -4.74 5.85 -11.18
N ALA A 34 -3.95 4.85 -10.78
CA ALA A 34 -2.75 5.06 -9.97
C ALA A 34 -1.72 5.94 -10.71
N ILE A 35 -1.48 5.66 -12.00
CA ILE A 35 -0.60 6.46 -12.84
C ILE A 35 -1.12 7.90 -12.93
N GLU A 36 -2.42 8.09 -13.15
CA GLU A 36 -3.01 9.42 -13.26
C GLU A 36 -2.91 10.23 -11.96
N ILE A 37 -3.13 9.58 -10.81
CA ILE A 37 -2.99 10.21 -9.49
C ILE A 37 -1.55 10.66 -9.27
N GLU A 38 -0.57 9.79 -9.54
CA GLU A 38 0.85 10.11 -9.37
C GLU A 38 1.32 11.18 -10.36
N ALA A 39 0.85 11.13 -11.60
CA ALA A 39 1.13 12.12 -12.63
C ALA A 39 0.63 13.52 -12.20
N LYS A 40 -0.61 13.61 -11.72
CA LYS A 40 -1.18 14.85 -11.16
C LYS A 40 -0.35 15.36 -9.97
N TRP A 41 0.05 14.47 -9.07
CA TRP A 41 0.87 14.81 -7.90
C TRP A 41 2.24 15.38 -8.28
N LEU A 42 2.87 14.82 -9.30
CA LEU A 42 4.18 15.26 -9.79
C LEU A 42 4.10 16.51 -10.69
N GLY A 43 2.90 17.04 -10.96
CA GLY A 43 2.70 18.11 -11.93
C GLY A 43 3.02 17.68 -13.37
N TYR A 44 3.07 16.37 -13.61
CA TYR A 44 3.41 15.77 -14.89
C TYR A 44 2.13 15.39 -15.64
N TYR A 45 1.92 15.95 -16.83
CA TYR A 45 0.84 15.54 -17.72
C TYR A 45 1.41 14.61 -18.81
N PRO A 46 0.77 13.47 -19.11
CA PRO A 46 1.36 12.41 -19.92
C PRO A 46 1.42 12.83 -21.40
N SER A 47 2.46 13.58 -21.73
CA SER A 47 3.01 13.67 -23.09
C SER A 47 4.00 12.55 -23.37
N ASN A 48 4.42 11.79 -22.34
CA ASN A 48 5.34 10.67 -22.45
C ASN A 48 4.59 9.39 -22.82
N VAL A 49 5.13 8.70 -23.81
CA VAL A 49 4.69 7.39 -24.27
C VAL A 49 5.06 6.35 -23.20
N ILE A 50 4.05 5.76 -22.54
CA ILE A 50 4.24 4.60 -21.67
C ILE A 50 4.55 3.39 -22.56
N ARG A 51 5.77 2.83 -22.44
CA ARG A 51 6.15 1.62 -23.17
C ARG A 51 5.92 0.40 -22.28
N GLN A 52 4.90 -0.38 -22.61
CA GLN A 52 4.68 -1.67 -21.99
C GLN A 52 5.78 -2.66 -22.43
N ARG A 53 6.39 -3.34 -21.45
CA ARG A 53 7.29 -4.48 -21.68
C ARG A 53 6.80 -5.64 -20.85
N PHE A 54 6.75 -6.81 -21.46
CA PHE A 54 6.45 -8.07 -20.77
C PHE A 54 7.78 -8.73 -20.38
N SER A 55 7.81 -9.37 -19.22
CA SER A 55 8.91 -10.26 -18.85
C SER A 55 8.76 -11.57 -19.63
N ASP A 56 9.85 -12.12 -20.13
CA ASP A 56 9.86 -13.45 -20.73
C ASP A 56 9.61 -14.51 -19.64
N GLU A 57 8.86 -15.57 -19.96
CA GLU A 57 8.47 -16.64 -19.02
C GLU A 57 9.65 -17.34 -18.33
N TYR A 58 10.87 -17.20 -18.86
CA TYR A 58 12.07 -17.91 -18.41
C TYR A 58 13.24 -16.99 -18.02
N THR A 59 12.98 -15.71 -17.72
CA THR A 59 14.01 -14.77 -17.20
C THR A 59 13.76 -14.42 -15.72
N PRO A 60 13.91 -15.37 -14.78
CA PRO A 60 13.71 -15.11 -13.34
C PRO A 60 14.64 -14.01 -12.79
N GLN A 61 15.78 -13.75 -13.44
CA GLN A 61 16.65 -12.62 -13.08
C GLN A 61 15.95 -11.26 -13.21
N GLN A 62 15.01 -11.11 -14.15
CA GLN A 62 14.23 -9.88 -14.34
C GLN A 62 13.13 -9.73 -13.28
N ASN A 63 12.56 -10.85 -12.80
CA ASN A 63 11.45 -10.84 -11.85
C ASN A 63 11.88 -10.88 -10.38
N GLY A 64 13.16 -11.15 -10.10
CA GLY A 64 13.66 -11.32 -8.73
C GLY A 64 13.46 -10.09 -7.82
N LEU A 65 13.33 -8.88 -8.36
CA LEU A 65 12.96 -7.71 -7.56
C LEU A 65 11.48 -7.77 -7.14
N ALA A 66 10.58 -8.01 -8.10
CA ALA A 66 9.16 -8.11 -7.86
C ALA A 66 8.84 -9.28 -6.92
N GLU A 67 9.46 -10.43 -7.09
CA GLU A 67 9.28 -11.60 -6.22
C GLU A 67 9.71 -11.33 -4.77
N ARG A 68 10.85 -10.67 -4.57
CA ARG A 68 11.31 -10.28 -3.22
C ARG A 68 10.32 -9.34 -2.55
N PHE A 69 9.86 -8.30 -3.25
CA PHE A 69 8.85 -7.39 -2.71
C PHE A 69 7.51 -8.09 -2.46
N ASN A 70 7.12 -9.01 -3.33
CA ASN A 70 5.92 -9.81 -3.16
C ASN A 70 5.97 -10.59 -1.85
N ARG A 71 7.09 -11.27 -1.58
CA ARG A 71 7.30 -12.01 -0.34
C ARG A 71 7.29 -11.07 0.88
N THR A 72 8.06 -9.98 0.85
CA THR A 72 8.14 -9.04 1.96
C THR A 72 6.79 -8.40 2.31
N VAL A 73 6.00 -8.00 1.30
CA VAL A 73 4.66 -7.43 1.54
C VAL A 73 3.72 -8.46 2.19
N ILE A 74 3.74 -9.71 1.74
CA ILE A 74 2.89 -10.77 2.31
C ILE A 74 3.32 -11.15 3.72
N GLU A 75 4.62 -11.29 3.98
CA GLU A 75 5.16 -11.58 5.32
C GLU A 75 4.84 -10.45 6.31
N SER A 76 5.01 -9.19 5.89
CA SER A 76 4.63 -8.03 6.70
C SER A 76 3.15 -8.03 7.02
N LEU A 77 2.30 -8.28 6.03
CA LEU A 77 0.84 -8.33 6.19
C LEU A 77 0.43 -9.43 7.18
N GLN A 78 0.99 -10.62 7.04
CA GLN A 78 0.74 -11.75 7.96
C GLN A 78 1.18 -11.40 9.38
N THR A 79 2.38 -10.84 9.53
CA THR A 79 2.93 -10.45 10.83
C THR A 79 2.02 -9.43 11.53
N VAL A 80 1.61 -8.36 10.83
CA VAL A 80 0.75 -7.33 11.41
C VAL A 80 -0.62 -7.89 11.77
N ILE A 81 -1.22 -8.75 10.93
CA ILE A 81 -2.52 -9.38 11.23
C ILE A 81 -2.42 -10.27 12.47
N LEU A 82 -1.37 -11.09 12.58
CA LEU A 82 -1.13 -11.99 13.70
C LEU A 82 -0.87 -11.23 15.00
N ASP A 83 0.05 -10.26 14.97
CA ASP A 83 0.43 -9.44 16.13
C ASP A 83 -0.75 -8.59 16.60
N SER A 84 -1.46 -7.98 15.66
CA SER A 84 -2.66 -7.21 16.01
C SER A 84 -3.74 -8.14 16.55
N GLY A 85 -3.87 -9.39 16.07
CA GLY A 85 -5.02 -10.27 16.29
C GLY A 85 -6.24 -9.86 15.45
N LEU A 86 -6.02 -9.24 14.29
CA LEU A 86 -7.08 -8.87 13.35
C LEU A 86 -7.61 -10.11 12.64
N LYS A 87 -8.87 -10.06 12.20
CA LYS A 87 -9.39 -11.12 11.34
C LYS A 87 -8.68 -11.06 9.98
N PRO A 88 -8.24 -12.20 9.41
CA PRO A 88 -7.54 -12.21 8.13
C PRO A 88 -8.31 -11.58 6.98
N ASN A 89 -9.64 -11.49 7.05
CA ASN A 89 -10.48 -10.85 6.03
C ASN A 89 -10.31 -9.32 5.94
N LEU A 90 -9.66 -8.69 6.93
CA LEU A 90 -9.37 -7.26 6.99
C LEU A 90 -8.01 -6.89 6.37
N TRP A 91 -7.36 -7.85 5.70
CA TRP A 91 -6.04 -7.66 5.11
C TRP A 91 -5.97 -6.46 4.15
N ASN A 92 -7.06 -6.12 3.46
CA ASN A 92 -7.11 -5.03 2.48
C ASN A 92 -6.90 -3.66 3.12
N GLU A 93 -7.37 -3.48 4.36
CA GLU A 93 -7.23 -2.25 5.11
C GLU A 93 -5.79 -2.08 5.62
N VAL A 94 -5.18 -3.18 6.08
CA VAL A 94 -3.83 -3.19 6.68
C VAL A 94 -2.73 -3.10 5.63
N LEU A 95 -3.04 -3.48 4.39
CA LEU A 95 -2.10 -3.52 3.28
C LEU A 95 -1.42 -2.16 3.06
N SER A 96 -2.18 -1.07 3.06
CA SER A 96 -1.64 0.28 2.86
C SER A 96 -0.65 0.66 3.96
N SER A 97 -0.93 0.30 5.23
CA SER A 97 0.00 0.51 6.35
C SER A 97 1.31 -0.25 6.16
N CYS A 98 1.21 -1.53 5.78
CA CYS A 98 2.38 -2.38 5.60
C CYS A 98 3.29 -1.81 4.51
N VAL A 99 2.71 -1.46 3.36
CA VAL A 99 3.46 -0.88 2.24
C VAL A 99 4.06 0.47 2.62
N LEU A 100 3.31 1.31 3.35
CA LEU A 100 3.84 2.58 3.83
C LEU A 100 5.05 2.39 4.76
N ALA A 101 4.96 1.45 5.71
CA ALA A 101 6.06 1.12 6.60
C ALA A 101 7.28 0.60 5.83
N LEU A 102 7.08 -0.29 4.85
CA LEU A 102 8.16 -0.78 3.98
C LEU A 102 8.85 0.34 3.19
N ASN A 103 8.09 1.35 2.75
CA ASN A 103 8.65 2.54 2.08
C ASN A 103 9.42 3.48 3.04
N GLN A 104 9.34 3.24 4.36
CA GLN A 104 10.15 3.91 5.39
C GLN A 104 11.31 3.04 5.90
N ILE A 105 11.63 1.93 5.23
CA ILE A 105 12.83 1.15 5.53
C ILE A 105 13.90 1.46 4.48
N PRO A 106 15.12 1.83 4.88
CA PRO A 106 16.21 2.07 3.93
C PRO A 106 16.46 0.86 3.06
N THR A 107 16.51 1.05 1.74
CA THR A 107 16.80 -0.06 0.84
C THR A 107 18.29 -0.34 0.75
N HIS A 108 18.66 -1.62 0.61
CA HIS A 108 20.07 -2.05 0.52
C HIS A 108 20.84 -1.29 -0.58
N ARG A 109 20.18 -0.99 -1.70
CA ARG A 109 20.82 -0.36 -2.86
C ARG A 109 21.15 1.11 -2.66
N SER A 110 20.26 1.87 -2.02
CA SER A 110 20.38 3.34 -1.94
C SER A 110 20.71 3.85 -0.54
N LYS A 111 20.55 3.01 0.51
CA LYS A 111 20.54 3.40 1.92
C LYS A 111 19.58 4.57 2.24
N LYS A 112 18.63 4.84 1.33
CA LYS A 112 17.61 5.88 1.45
C LYS A 112 16.25 5.21 1.64
N LEU A 113 15.37 5.94 2.33
CA LEU A 113 13.95 5.61 2.50
C LEU A 113 13.26 5.75 1.14
N PRO A 114 12.69 4.70 0.52
CA PRO A 114 12.06 4.78 -0.80
C PRO A 114 11.03 5.89 -0.98
N TYR A 115 10.29 6.19 0.09
CA TYR A 115 9.26 7.23 0.07
C TYR A 115 9.81 8.63 -0.25
N LYS A 116 10.94 8.99 0.35
CA LYS A 116 11.51 10.35 0.26
C LYS A 116 11.93 10.75 -1.16
N PRO A 117 12.73 9.97 -1.91
CA PRO A 117 13.11 10.30 -3.27
C PRO A 117 11.95 10.13 -4.26
N PHE A 118 10.91 9.35 -3.95
CA PHE A 118 9.76 9.17 -4.84
C PHE A 118 8.74 10.31 -4.69
N LYS A 119 8.27 10.58 -3.48
CA LYS A 119 7.27 11.63 -3.21
C LYS A 119 7.90 13.03 -3.00
N ASN A 120 9.23 13.13 -2.95
CA ASN A 120 9.96 14.35 -2.54
C ASN A 120 9.52 14.90 -1.17
N VAL A 121 8.92 14.06 -0.33
CA VAL A 121 8.41 14.40 1.00
C VAL A 121 8.97 13.40 2.01
N SER A 122 9.32 13.89 3.20
CA SER A 122 9.70 13.02 4.32
C SER A 122 8.49 12.82 5.23
N ILE A 123 8.21 11.58 5.61
CA ILE A 123 7.25 11.30 6.68
C ILE A 123 8.00 11.44 8.01
N PRO A 124 7.52 12.25 8.96
CA PRO A 124 8.10 12.31 10.31
C PRO A 124 7.98 10.95 11.02
N LEU A 125 8.95 10.60 11.85
CA LEU A 125 8.88 9.34 12.64
C LEU A 125 7.67 9.33 13.58
N ASP A 126 7.26 10.49 14.08
CA ASP A 126 6.05 10.68 14.91
C ASP A 126 4.74 10.36 14.17
N PHE A 127 4.77 10.11 12.86
CA PHE A 127 3.63 9.59 12.12
C PHE A 127 3.31 8.14 12.50
N PHE A 128 4.34 7.37 12.88
CA PHE A 128 4.21 5.96 13.28
C PHE A 128 4.06 5.86 14.80
N LYS A 129 2.92 6.31 15.34
CA LYS A 129 2.64 6.17 16.78
C LYS A 129 2.02 4.80 17.08
N PRO A 130 2.52 4.07 18.09
CA PRO A 130 1.93 2.79 18.52
C PRO A 130 0.62 2.94 19.33
N ASN A 131 -0.13 4.03 19.16
CA ASN A 131 -1.36 4.26 19.93
C ASN A 131 -2.51 3.33 19.47
N PRO A 132 -3.46 2.97 20.36
CA PRO A 132 -4.59 2.12 20.01
C PRO A 132 -5.56 2.94 19.16
N MET A 133 -5.79 2.53 17.91
CA MET A 133 -6.63 3.28 16.99
C MET A 133 -8.00 2.63 16.75
N ALA A 134 -9.00 3.44 16.40
CA ALA A 134 -10.43 3.09 16.43
C ALA A 134 -11.03 2.76 15.05
N VAL A 135 -12.11 1.98 15.04
CA VAL A 135 -12.96 1.70 13.87
C VAL A 135 -14.28 2.46 14.04
N LEU A 136 -14.60 3.36 13.12
CA LEU A 136 -15.95 3.89 12.99
C LEU A 136 -16.79 2.87 12.21
N SER A 137 -17.59 2.08 12.91
CA SER A 137 -18.58 1.20 12.27
C SER A 137 -19.62 2.06 11.55
N SER A 138 -19.64 2.03 10.22
CA SER A 138 -20.65 2.70 9.38
C SER A 138 -21.96 1.89 9.29
N GLN A 139 -22.35 1.16 10.34
CA GLN A 139 -23.67 0.54 10.40
C GLN A 139 -24.69 1.54 10.95
N LYS A 140 -25.87 1.64 10.31
CA LYS A 140 -27.01 2.41 10.84
C LYS A 140 -27.49 1.76 12.13
N LYS A 141 -27.09 2.33 13.27
CA LYS A 141 -27.53 1.91 14.60
C LYS A 141 -28.88 2.53 14.95
N SER A 142 -29.71 1.80 15.71
CA SER A 142 -30.97 2.32 16.25
C SER A 142 -30.72 3.39 17.33
N LYS A 143 -31.73 4.22 17.64
CA LYS A 143 -31.60 5.44 18.48
C LYS A 143 -31.10 5.17 19.92
N LEU A 144 -31.11 3.92 20.38
CA LEU A 144 -30.74 3.48 21.74
C LEU A 144 -29.48 2.61 21.81
N GLU A 145 -28.84 2.28 20.68
CA GLU A 145 -27.60 1.50 20.69
C GLU A 145 -26.39 2.36 21.03
N GLN A 146 -25.45 1.78 21.77
CA GLN A 146 -24.16 2.39 22.08
C GLN A 146 -23.47 2.80 20.77
N ARG A 147 -23.27 4.11 20.59
CA ARG A 147 -22.77 4.72 19.34
C ARG A 147 -21.32 4.36 18.99
N GLY A 148 -20.58 3.71 19.88
CA GLY A 148 -19.21 3.27 19.62
C GLY A 148 -18.73 2.25 20.65
N ASP A 149 -18.01 1.25 20.14
CA ASP A 149 -17.13 0.37 20.92
C ASP A 149 -15.68 0.81 20.67
N PHE A 150 -14.77 0.44 21.58
CA PHE A 150 -13.34 0.53 21.30
C PHE A 150 -13.04 -0.33 20.06
N GLY A 151 -12.87 0.33 18.92
CA GLY A 151 -12.52 -0.33 17.68
C GLY A 151 -11.02 -0.64 17.63
N LYS A 152 -10.66 -1.51 16.70
CA LYS A 152 -9.29 -1.96 16.48
C LYS A 152 -8.87 -1.52 15.10
N TRP A 153 -7.91 -0.62 15.02
CA TRP A 153 -7.58 0.03 13.76
C TRP A 153 -6.90 -0.87 12.77
N ILE A 154 -7.11 -0.49 11.52
CA ILE A 154 -6.92 -1.36 10.40
C ILE A 154 -6.08 -0.69 9.28
N GLY A 155 -5.72 0.60 9.30
CA GLY A 155 -5.01 1.21 8.17
C GLY A 155 -4.46 2.66 8.31
N LEU A 156 -3.19 2.88 7.95
CA LEU A 156 -2.51 4.19 7.81
C LEU A 156 -2.58 4.55 6.33
N ASN A 157 -3.07 5.74 5.99
CA ASN A 157 -3.05 6.24 4.63
C ASN A 157 -2.33 7.60 4.59
N ALA A 158 -1.10 7.60 4.07
CA ALA A 158 -0.28 8.81 3.94
C ALA A 158 -0.83 9.79 2.89
N GLU A 159 -1.55 9.30 1.88
CA GLU A 159 -2.12 10.14 0.82
C GLU A 159 -3.36 10.91 1.28
N LEU A 160 -4.12 10.34 2.20
CA LEU A 160 -5.33 10.97 2.74
C LEU A 160 -5.07 11.97 3.86
N LYS A 161 -3.84 12.05 4.41
CA LYS A 161 -3.53 12.81 5.64
C LYS A 161 -4.60 12.65 6.74
N SER A 162 -5.28 11.50 6.80
CA SER A 162 -6.33 11.32 7.80
C SER A 162 -5.67 10.87 9.10
N CYS A 163 -5.52 11.85 10.00
CA CYS A 163 -5.75 11.58 11.42
C CYS A 163 -7.20 11.15 11.63
#